data_AF-A0A811UX48-F1
#
_entry.id   AF-A0A811UX48-F1
#
_cell.length_a   1.000
_cell.length_b   1.000
_cell.length_c   1.000
_cell.angle_alpha   90.00
_cell.angle_beta   90.00
_cell.angle_gamma   90.00
#
_symmetry.space_group_name_H-M   'P 1'
#
loop_
_entity.id
_entity.type
_entity.pdbx_description
1 polymer ?
#
loop_
_entity_poly.entity_id
_entity_poly.type
_entity_poly.pdbx_seq_one_letter_code
_entity_poly.pdbx_strand_id
1 'polypeptide(L)'
;MSCLLRKSVMDELGGLKAFGCYLAEDFFIAKAIRDKGWKMRISNQPAMQNSGVCDISSFQERLIRWAKLRVAMVPTTILLEPLSECMVLGALASWSAALLFNWDPLVFYLVHVLTWLLSDWILLSIVQHGTLSFHKFEFVIGWLFREVSGPYLFLHALWNPAIRWRKRTYKLQWGGVAYELPSSNTNLSTKRVLSS
;
A
#
# COMPACT_ATOMS: atom_id res chain seq x y z
N MET A 1 9.01 2.74 7.77
CA MET A 1 8.95 1.28 7.97
C MET A 1 10.18 0.93 8.78
N SER A 2 10.01 0.21 9.89
CA SER A 2 11.13 -0.19 10.76
C SER A 2 11.35 -1.68 10.62
N CYS A 3 12.57 -2.10 10.31
CA CYS A 3 12.94 -3.51 10.22
C CYS A 3 14.33 -3.74 10.82
N LEU A 4 14.55 -4.95 11.35
CA LEU A 4 15.87 -5.39 11.83
C LEU A 4 16.32 -6.55 10.96
N LEU A 5 17.57 -6.46 10.50
CA LEU A 5 18.14 -7.38 9.52
C LEU A 5 19.48 -7.90 10.05
N ARG A 6 19.75 -9.19 9.84
CA ARG A 6 21.03 -9.78 10.22
C ARG A 6 22.09 -9.34 9.22
N LYS A 7 23.08 -8.58 9.70
CA LYS A 7 24.15 -8.01 8.87
C LYS A 7 24.85 -9.04 7.98
N SER A 8 25.23 -10.20 8.52
CA SER A 8 25.91 -11.26 7.75
C SER A 8 25.12 -11.70 6.51
N VAL A 9 23.80 -11.86 6.64
CA VAL A 9 22.93 -12.30 5.53
C VAL A 9 22.80 -11.20 4.48
N MET A 10 22.74 -9.94 4.92
CA MET A 10 22.68 -8.77 4.03
C MET A 10 23.97 -8.60 3.22
N ASP A 11 25.13 -8.77 3.87
CA ASP A 11 26.43 -8.63 3.22
C ASP A 11 26.61 -9.70 2.12
N GLU A 12 26.15 -10.93 2.36
CA GLU A 12 26.14 -11.99 1.33
C GLU A 12 25.20 -11.70 0.14
N LEU A 13 24.22 -10.80 0.28
CA LEU A 13 23.30 -10.40 -0.78
C LEU A 13 23.81 -9.18 -1.58
N GLY A 14 25.06 -8.76 -1.35
CA GLY A 14 25.66 -7.57 -1.98
C GLY A 14 25.37 -6.27 -1.22
N GLY A 15 24.89 -6.36 0.02
CA GLY A 15 24.56 -5.23 0.86
C GLY A 15 23.38 -4.40 0.36
N LEU A 16 23.16 -3.24 0.99
CA LEU A 16 22.04 -2.35 0.64
C LEU A 16 22.16 -1.79 -0.80
N LYS A 17 23.37 -1.67 -1.33
CA LYS A 17 23.61 -1.13 -2.68
C LYS A 17 22.94 -1.99 -3.76
N ALA A 18 22.89 -3.31 -3.57
CA ALA A 18 22.27 -4.24 -4.52
C ALA A 18 20.76 -3.98 -4.70
N PHE A 19 20.09 -3.40 -3.70
CA PHE A 19 18.65 -3.15 -3.70
C PHE A 19 18.29 -1.70 -4.03
N GLY A 20 19.27 -0.80 -4.25
CA GLY A 20 19.02 0.61 -4.52
C GLY A 20 18.30 0.91 -5.84
N CYS A 21 18.14 -0.08 -6.72
CA CYS A 21 17.33 0.02 -7.94
C CYS A 21 15.82 -0.16 -7.70
N TYR A 22 15.41 -0.61 -6.51
CA TYR A 22 14.02 -0.82 -6.13
C TYR A 22 13.50 0.33 -5.29
N LEU A 23 12.31 0.84 -5.63
CA LEU A 23 11.66 1.88 -4.81
C LEU A 23 11.09 1.31 -3.50
N ALA A 24 10.74 0.02 -3.48
CA ALA A 24 10.34 -0.75 -2.30
C ALA A 24 11.45 -1.74 -1.90
N GLU A 25 12.63 -1.20 -1.59
CA GLU A 25 13.83 -1.95 -1.21
C GLU A 25 13.57 -2.96 -0.07
N ASP A 26 12.76 -2.59 0.92
CA ASP A 26 12.44 -3.40 2.09
C ASP A 26 11.74 -4.71 1.72
N PHE A 27 10.80 -4.67 0.78
CA PHE A 27 10.14 -5.85 0.25
C PHE A 27 11.12 -6.78 -0.46
N PHE A 28 11.99 -6.25 -1.32
CA PHE A 28 12.93 -7.08 -2.07
C PHE A 28 14.03 -7.67 -1.19
N ILE A 29 14.48 -6.93 -0.18
CA ILE A 29 15.37 -7.44 0.87
C ILE A 29 14.70 -8.61 1.61
N ALA A 30 13.46 -8.41 2.08
CA ALA A 30 12.72 -9.44 2.81
C ALA A 30 12.49 -10.69 1.95
N LYS A 31 12.16 -10.51 0.66
CA LYS A 31 12.00 -11.59 -0.30
C LYS A 31 13.31 -12.35 -0.50
N ALA A 32 14.42 -11.67 -0.78
CA ALA A 32 15.72 -12.31 -1.00
C ALA A 32 16.21 -13.09 0.23
N ILE A 33 16.00 -12.55 1.44
CA ILE A 33 16.32 -13.23 2.70
C ILE A 33 15.45 -14.49 2.87
N ARG A 34 14.15 -14.40 2.57
CA ARG A 34 13.22 -15.54 2.62
C ARG A 34 13.59 -16.61 1.60
N ASP A 35 13.98 -16.22 0.38
CA ASP A 35 14.39 -17.13 -0.69
C ASP A 35 15.67 -17.90 -0.32
N LYS A 36 16.53 -17.32 0.54
CA LYS A 36 17.67 -18.03 1.19
C LYS A 36 17.27 -19.00 2.31
N GLY A 37 15.98 -19.17 2.59
CA GLY A 37 15.47 -20.08 3.62
C GLY A 37 15.37 -19.50 5.03
N TRP A 38 15.64 -18.20 5.22
CA TRP A 38 15.50 -17.57 6.53
C TRP A 38 14.04 -17.30 6.89
N LYS A 39 13.74 -17.42 8.17
CA LYS A 39 12.40 -17.16 8.72
C LYS A 39 12.27 -15.70 9.12
N MET A 40 11.12 -15.11 8.81
CA MET A 40 10.75 -13.77 9.28
C MET A 40 9.94 -13.86 10.57
N ARG A 41 10.14 -12.88 11.47
CA ARG A 41 9.35 -12.70 12.69
C ARG A 41 8.87 -11.26 12.76
N ILE A 42 7.66 -11.08 13.28
CA ILE A 42 7.05 -9.76 13.52
C ILE A 42 7.13 -9.52 15.03
N SER A 43 7.61 -8.34 15.43
CA SER A 43 7.61 -7.92 16.83
C SER A 43 6.18 -7.65 17.29
N ASN A 44 5.87 -8.00 18.54
CA ASN A 44 4.62 -7.62 19.18
C ASN A 44 4.57 -6.12 19.53
N GLN A 45 5.72 -5.44 19.54
CA GLN A 45 5.81 -4.02 19.82
C GLN A 45 5.80 -3.21 18.52
N PRO A 46 4.84 -2.28 18.35
CA PRO A 46 4.85 -1.38 17.20
C PRO A 46 6.06 -0.44 17.28
N ALA A 47 6.78 -0.30 16.17
CA ALA A 47 7.87 0.65 16.11
C ALA A 47 7.31 2.08 16.02
N MET A 48 7.65 2.94 16.99
CA MET A 48 7.26 4.34 16.96
C MET A 48 7.93 5.04 15.76
N GLN A 49 7.13 5.76 14.99
CA GLN A 49 7.61 6.54 13.86
C GLN A 49 7.10 7.97 14.02
N ASN A 50 8.00 8.95 13.86
CA ASN A 50 7.62 10.36 13.88
C ASN A 50 6.65 10.61 12.72
N SER A 51 5.37 10.82 13.03
CA SER A 51 4.38 11.23 12.05
C SER A 51 4.58 12.70 11.73
N GLY A 52 4.90 13.02 10.47
CA GLY A 52 4.80 14.39 9.98
C GLY A 52 3.33 14.83 9.91
N VAL A 53 3.11 16.11 9.57
CA VAL A 53 1.78 16.63 9.28
C VAL A 53 1.19 15.86 8.08
N CYS A 54 0.00 15.32 8.24
CA CYS A 54 -0.69 14.55 7.21
C CYS A 54 -1.98 15.25 6.81
N ASP A 55 -2.03 15.74 5.59
CA ASP A 55 -3.27 16.18 4.94
C ASP A 55 -3.89 15.02 4.13
N ILE A 56 -5.15 15.20 3.73
CA ILE A 56 -5.91 14.18 2.98
C ILE A 56 -5.24 13.87 1.64
N SER A 57 -4.68 14.88 0.97
CA SER A 57 -4.03 14.67 -0.33
C SER A 57 -2.73 13.87 -0.18
N SER A 58 -1.90 14.18 0.84
CA SER A 58 -0.72 13.38 1.17
C SER A 58 -1.07 11.93 1.54
N PHE A 59 -2.20 11.73 2.24
CA PHE A 59 -2.69 10.40 2.57
C PHE A 59 -3.09 9.61 1.31
N GLN A 60 -3.89 10.21 0.43
CA GLN A 60 -4.30 9.58 -0.83
C GLN A 60 -3.10 9.33 -1.76
N GLU A 61 -2.18 10.28 -1.91
CA GLU A 61 -0.94 10.11 -2.67
C GLU A 61 -0.11 8.93 -2.15
N ARG A 62 -0.06 8.75 -0.82
CA ARG A 62 0.61 7.61 -0.19
C ARG A 62 -0.09 6.29 -0.54
N LEU A 63 -1.41 6.20 -0.43
CA LEU A 63 -2.15 4.97 -0.77
C LEU A 63 -2.00 4.61 -2.25
N ILE A 64 -2.19 5.59 -3.14
CA ILE A 64 -2.03 5.44 -4.58
C ILE A 64 -0.62 4.91 -4.91
N ARG A 65 0.41 5.47 -4.27
CA ARG A 65 1.80 5.02 -4.48
C ARG A 65 2.01 3.57 -4.07
N TRP A 66 1.46 3.16 -2.93
CA TRP A 66 1.56 1.78 -2.45
C TRP A 66 0.83 0.80 -3.38
N ALA A 67 -0.34 1.18 -3.89
CA ALA A 67 -1.05 0.40 -4.89
C ALA A 67 -0.21 0.25 -6.18
N LYS A 68 0.37 1.34 -6.71
CA LYS A 68 1.26 1.28 -7.89
C LYS A 68 2.47 0.37 -7.68
N LEU A 69 3.07 0.41 -6.49
CA LEU A 69 4.18 -0.47 -6.12
C LEU A 69 3.75 -1.93 -6.14
N ARG A 70 2.66 -2.28 -5.46
CA ARG A 70 2.15 -3.66 -5.43
C ARG A 70 1.81 -4.18 -6.82
N VAL A 71 1.16 -3.34 -7.64
CA VAL A 71 0.86 -3.66 -9.04
C VAL A 71 2.14 -4.07 -9.77
N ALA A 72 3.21 -3.28 -9.71
CA ALA A 72 4.44 -3.59 -10.44
C ALA A 72 5.24 -4.77 -9.85
N MET A 73 5.20 -4.96 -8.52
CA MET A 73 6.03 -5.93 -7.81
C MET A 73 5.41 -7.32 -7.73
N VAL A 74 4.09 -7.39 -7.54
CA VAL A 74 3.33 -8.63 -7.35
C VAL A 74 2.02 -8.59 -8.17
N PRO A 75 2.11 -8.70 -9.51
CA PRO A 75 0.94 -8.63 -10.39
C PRO A 75 -0.18 -9.59 -10.02
N THR A 76 0.17 -10.78 -9.53
CA THR A 76 -0.79 -11.84 -9.23
C THR A 76 -1.76 -11.46 -8.13
N THR A 77 -1.37 -10.58 -7.19
CA THR A 77 -2.24 -10.16 -6.09
C THR A 77 -3.23 -9.05 -6.48
N ILE A 78 -3.04 -8.41 -7.64
CA ILE A 78 -3.91 -7.29 -8.10
C ILE A 78 -5.36 -7.74 -8.21
N LEU A 79 -5.62 -8.95 -8.72
CA LEU A 79 -6.99 -9.46 -8.90
C LEU A 79 -7.72 -9.67 -7.57
N LEU A 80 -6.98 -9.97 -6.51
CA LEU A 80 -7.51 -10.23 -5.17
C LEU A 80 -7.53 -8.96 -4.30
N GLU A 81 -6.90 -7.88 -4.75
CA GLU A 81 -6.80 -6.63 -3.98
C GLU A 81 -8.18 -5.98 -3.76
N PRO A 82 -9.07 -5.86 -4.75
CA PRO A 82 -10.43 -5.37 -4.51
C PRO A 82 -11.24 -6.25 -3.54
N LEU A 83 -10.98 -7.56 -3.52
CA LEU A 83 -11.63 -8.52 -2.61
C LEU A 83 -11.12 -8.40 -1.18
N SER A 84 -10.06 -7.64 -0.93
CA SER A 84 -9.50 -7.43 0.41
C SER A 84 -10.19 -6.29 1.18
N GLU A 85 -11.00 -5.48 0.50
CA GLU A 85 -11.72 -4.34 1.09
C GLU A 85 -13.12 -4.73 1.57
N CYS A 86 -13.59 -4.10 2.67
CA CYS A 86 -14.80 -4.51 3.37
C CYS A 86 -16.04 -4.49 2.47
N MET A 87 -16.20 -3.41 1.70
CA MET A 87 -17.42 -3.15 0.92
C MET A 87 -17.60 -4.17 -0.21
N VAL A 88 -16.55 -4.40 -1.00
CA VAL A 88 -16.59 -5.32 -2.14
C VAL A 88 -16.71 -6.77 -1.65
N LEU A 89 -15.93 -7.14 -0.64
CA LEU A 89 -15.97 -8.48 -0.06
C LEU A 89 -17.33 -8.77 0.58
N GLY A 90 -17.87 -7.80 1.33
CA GLY A 90 -19.18 -7.92 1.98
C GLY A 90 -20.31 -8.13 0.97
N ALA A 91 -20.29 -7.40 -0.16
CA ALA A 91 -21.31 -7.53 -1.20
C ALA A 91 -21.26 -8.89 -1.90
N LEU A 92 -20.05 -9.42 -2.17
CA LEU A 92 -19.88 -10.75 -2.76
C LEU A 92 -20.24 -11.87 -1.78
N ALA A 93 -19.87 -11.70 -0.50
CA ALA A 93 -20.20 -12.64 0.55
C ALA A 93 -21.71 -12.68 0.81
N SER A 94 -22.40 -11.53 0.85
CA SER A 94 -23.85 -11.47 1.03
C SER A 94 -24.61 -12.06 -0.15
N TRP A 95 -24.17 -11.80 -1.39
CA TRP A 95 -24.70 -12.45 -2.58
C TRP A 95 -24.55 -13.97 -2.47
N SER A 96 -23.35 -14.44 -2.13
CA SER A 96 -23.07 -15.87 -2.01
C SER A 96 -23.91 -16.54 -0.92
N ALA A 97 -24.09 -15.86 0.23
CA ALA A 97 -24.91 -16.35 1.32
C ALA A 97 -26.40 -16.42 0.95
N ALA A 98 -26.91 -15.45 0.18
CA ALA A 98 -28.27 -15.48 -0.32
C ALA A 98 -28.49 -16.68 -1.27
N LEU A 99 -27.53 -16.96 -2.17
CA LEU A 99 -27.63 -18.11 -3.08
C LEU A 99 -27.53 -19.47 -2.38
N LEU A 100 -26.64 -19.61 -1.39
CA LEU A 100 -26.35 -20.90 -0.75
C LEU A 100 -27.29 -21.22 0.42
N PHE A 101 -27.70 -20.21 1.18
CA PHE A 101 -28.42 -20.39 2.45
C PHE A 101 -29.81 -19.74 2.45
N ASN A 102 -30.22 -19.08 1.36
CA ASN A 102 -31.47 -18.29 1.27
C ASN A 102 -31.59 -17.24 2.39
N TRP A 103 -30.45 -16.70 2.82
CA TRP A 103 -30.42 -15.61 3.81
C TRP A 103 -30.74 -14.28 3.16
N ASP A 104 -31.27 -13.35 3.96
CA ASP A 104 -31.45 -11.97 3.50
C ASP A 104 -30.07 -11.32 3.26
N PRO A 105 -29.76 -10.94 2.00
CA PRO A 105 -28.44 -10.40 1.66
C PRO A 105 -28.17 -9.05 2.32
N LEU A 106 -29.20 -8.23 2.56
CA LEU A 106 -29.03 -6.92 3.19
C LEU A 106 -28.66 -7.08 4.67
N VAL A 107 -29.36 -7.95 5.40
CA VAL A 107 -29.05 -8.23 6.81
C VAL A 107 -27.63 -8.78 6.95
N PHE A 108 -27.26 -9.76 6.12
CA PHE A 108 -25.90 -10.31 6.14
C PHE A 108 -24.85 -9.23 5.86
N TYR A 109 -25.08 -8.38 4.86
CA TYR A 109 -24.17 -7.29 4.51
C TYR A 109 -23.98 -6.31 5.66
N LEU A 110 -25.07 -5.88 6.31
CA LEU A 110 -25.00 -4.95 7.44
C LEU A 110 -24.24 -5.55 8.64
N VAL A 111 -24.47 -6.83 8.95
CA VAL A 111 -23.73 -7.54 10.01
C VAL A 111 -22.25 -7.63 9.66
N HIS A 112 -21.91 -8.02 8.42
CA HIS A 112 -20.52 -8.08 7.95
C HIS A 112 -19.81 -6.72 8.11
N VAL A 113 -20.43 -5.64 7.61
CA VAL A 113 -19.87 -4.28 7.72
C VAL A 113 -19.66 -3.87 9.17
N LEU A 114 -20.62 -4.17 10.05
CA LEU A 114 -20.51 -3.88 11.48
C LEU A 114 -19.37 -4.67 12.13
N THR A 115 -19.27 -5.98 11.88
CA THR A 115 -18.20 -6.82 12.40
C THR A 115 -16.82 -6.34 11.93
N TRP A 116 -16.71 -5.92 10.68
CA TRP A 116 -15.47 -5.36 10.13
C TRP A 116 -15.09 -4.04 10.81
N LEU A 117 -16.03 -3.11 10.93
CA LEU A 117 -15.84 -1.84 11.63
C LEU A 117 -15.35 -2.04 13.07
N LEU A 118 -15.96 -2.99 13.79
CA LEU A 118 -15.55 -3.34 15.16
C LEU A 118 -14.15 -3.95 15.20
N SER A 119 -13.81 -4.80 14.23
CA SER A 119 -12.48 -5.40 14.12
C SER A 119 -11.40 -4.35 13.88
N ASP A 120 -11.66 -3.37 13.00
CA ASP A 120 -10.74 -2.26 12.75
C ASP A 120 -10.61 -1.34 13.96
N TRP A 121 -11.69 -1.09 14.70
CA TRP A 121 -11.66 -0.35 15.95
C TRP A 121 -10.78 -1.05 17.00
N ILE A 122 -10.94 -2.36 17.15
CA ILE A 122 -10.14 -3.18 18.08
C ILE A 122 -8.66 -3.14 17.65
N LEU A 123 -8.37 -3.34 16.37
CA LEU A 123 -7.02 -3.28 15.83
C LEU A 123 -6.37 -1.93 16.12
N LEU A 124 -7.07 -0.83 15.86
CA LEU A 124 -6.57 0.51 16.10
C LEU A 124 -6.30 0.76 17.60
N SER A 125 -7.20 0.29 18.46
CA SER A 125 -7.05 0.37 19.92
C SER A 125 -5.81 -0.39 20.41
N ILE A 126 -5.56 -1.59 19.85
CA ILE A 126 -4.36 -2.39 20.18
C ILE A 126 -3.09 -1.67 19.72
N VAL A 127 -3.06 -1.16 18.49
CA VAL A 127 -1.88 -0.51 17.89
C VAL A 127 -1.52 0.79 18.59
N GLN A 128 -2.51 1.61 18.98
CA GLN A 128 -2.25 2.86 19.69
C GLN A 128 -1.87 2.66 21.15
N HIS A 129 -2.23 1.53 21.76
CA HIS A 129 -1.87 1.18 23.13
C HIS A 129 -2.17 2.30 24.14
N GLY A 130 -3.38 2.88 24.06
CA GLY A 130 -3.78 4.03 24.88
C GLY A 130 -5.16 4.57 24.50
N THR A 131 -5.54 5.71 25.10
CA THR A 131 -6.78 6.41 24.75
C THR A 131 -6.64 7.10 23.39
N LEU A 132 -7.54 6.77 22.46
CA LEU A 132 -7.63 7.43 21.16
C LEU A 132 -7.88 8.94 21.37
N SER A 133 -7.15 9.78 20.65
CA SER A 133 -7.25 11.24 20.76
C SER A 133 -8.46 11.85 20.04
N PHE A 134 -9.33 11.02 19.45
CA PHE A 134 -10.47 11.41 18.62
C PHE A 134 -11.75 10.72 19.09
N HIS A 135 -12.89 11.31 18.75
CA HIS A 135 -14.19 10.76 19.10
C HIS A 135 -14.57 9.55 18.23
N LYS A 136 -15.39 8.66 18.77
CA LYS A 136 -15.91 7.48 18.04
C LYS A 136 -16.61 7.86 16.73
N PHE A 137 -17.29 9.01 16.70
CA PHE A 137 -17.95 9.49 15.50
C PHE A 137 -16.96 9.90 14.39
N GLU A 138 -15.86 10.57 14.76
CA GLU A 138 -14.79 10.94 13.83
C GLU A 138 -14.14 9.69 13.24
N PHE A 139 -13.99 8.63 14.04
CA PHE A 139 -13.55 7.33 13.56
C PHE A 139 -14.50 6.76 12.50
N VAL A 140 -15.80 6.75 12.74
CA VAL A 140 -16.77 6.19 11.77
C VAL A 140 -16.71 6.95 10.45
N ILE A 141 -16.66 8.29 10.49
CA ILE A 141 -16.51 9.12 9.28
C ILE A 141 -15.20 8.80 8.55
N GLY A 142 -14.07 8.79 9.28
CA GLY A 142 -12.77 8.50 8.70
C GLY A 142 -12.66 7.08 8.12
N TRP A 143 -13.26 6.10 8.81
CA TRP A 143 -13.33 4.71 8.41
C TRP A 143 -14.12 4.56 7.11
N LEU A 144 -15.30 5.18 7.03
CA LEU A 144 -16.14 5.19 5.82
C LEU A 144 -15.43 5.87 4.65
N PHE A 145 -14.83 7.05 4.89
CA PHE A 145 -14.05 7.75 3.88
C PHE A 145 -12.93 6.86 3.30
N ARG A 146 -12.22 6.14 4.17
CA ARG A 146 -11.15 5.22 3.75
C ARG A 146 -11.69 3.99 3.00
N GLU A 147 -12.76 3.35 3.46
CA GLU A 147 -13.36 2.19 2.76
C GLU A 147 -13.85 2.57 1.36
N VAL A 148 -14.60 3.67 1.26
CA VAL A 148 -15.24 4.10 0.01
C VAL A 148 -14.20 4.63 -0.98
N SER A 149 -13.16 5.32 -0.50
CA SER A 149 -12.10 5.83 -1.38
C SER A 149 -11.15 4.73 -1.86
N GLY A 150 -11.03 3.60 -1.16
CA GLY A 150 -10.12 2.50 -1.50
C GLY A 150 -10.22 2.04 -2.96
N PRO A 151 -11.40 1.58 -3.43
CA PRO A 151 -11.60 1.16 -4.82
C PRO A 151 -11.27 2.25 -5.85
N TYR A 152 -11.65 3.50 -5.57
CA TYR A 152 -11.35 4.63 -6.43
C TYR A 152 -9.85 4.89 -6.53
N LEU A 153 -9.13 4.92 -5.41
CA LEU A 153 -7.68 5.15 -5.38
C LEU A 153 -6.92 4.02 -6.07
N PHE A 154 -7.42 2.78 -5.95
CA PHE A 154 -6.88 1.62 -6.63
C PHE A 154 -7.03 1.72 -8.16
N LEU A 155 -8.24 2.04 -8.66
CA LEU A 155 -8.47 2.27 -10.09
C LEU A 155 -7.62 3.43 -10.63
N HIS A 156 -7.51 4.52 -9.88
CA HIS A 156 -6.67 5.65 -10.24
C HIS A 156 -5.17 5.26 -10.29
N ALA A 157 -4.71 4.39 -9.39
CA ALA A 157 -3.36 3.85 -9.42
C ALA A 157 -3.08 3.01 -10.67
N LEU A 158 -4.05 2.22 -11.13
CA LEU A 158 -3.95 1.42 -12.36
C LEU A 158 -3.90 2.28 -13.62
N TRP A 159 -4.67 3.37 -13.67
CA TRP A 159 -4.73 4.23 -14.84
C TRP A 159 -3.43 5.03 -15.08
N ASN A 160 -2.78 5.48 -14.01
CA ASN A 160 -1.55 6.26 -14.10
C ASN A 160 -0.39 5.55 -13.39
N PRO A 161 0.43 4.74 -14.07
CA PRO A 161 1.49 3.95 -13.42
C PRO A 161 2.71 4.78 -12.97
N ALA A 162 2.82 6.05 -13.34
CA ALA A 162 3.97 6.87 -12.96
C ALA A 162 3.92 7.25 -11.46
N ILE A 163 5.05 7.13 -10.76
CA ILE A 163 5.18 7.46 -9.35
C ILE A 163 6.02 8.72 -9.20
N ARG A 164 5.42 9.78 -8.66
CA ARG A 164 6.16 10.94 -8.18
C ARG A 164 6.67 10.66 -6.77
N TRP A 165 7.98 10.77 -6.57
CA TRP A 165 8.64 10.62 -5.27
C TRP A 165 9.62 11.76 -5.05
N ARG A 166 9.34 12.60 -4.04
CA ARG A 166 10.06 13.86 -3.80
C ARG A 166 10.06 14.74 -5.06
N LYS A 167 11.23 15.05 -5.62
CA LYS A 167 11.39 15.91 -6.83
C LYS A 167 11.45 15.11 -8.13
N ARG A 168 11.38 13.78 -8.09
CA ARG A 168 11.63 12.90 -9.24
C ARG A 168 10.41 12.06 -9.56
N THR A 169 10.30 11.66 -10.81
CA THR A 169 9.21 10.79 -11.28
C THR A 169 9.82 9.49 -11.76
N TYR A 170 9.27 8.37 -11.31
CA TYR A 170 9.74 7.03 -11.62
C TYR A 170 8.65 6.23 -12.34
N LYS A 171 9.07 5.35 -13.23
CA LYS A 171 8.23 4.28 -13.78
C LYS A 171 8.81 2.94 -13.32
N LEU A 172 7.95 2.05 -12.85
CA LEU A 172 8.34 0.72 -12.43
C LEU A 172 8.17 -0.26 -13.59
N GLN A 173 9.14 -1.13 -13.77
CA GLN A 173 8.97 -2.34 -14.57
C GLN A 173 8.33 -3.46 -13.74
N TRP A 174 7.79 -4.46 -14.44
CA TRP A 174 7.38 -5.70 -13.80
C TRP A 174 8.57 -6.32 -13.05
N GLY A 175 8.35 -6.69 -11.78
CA GLY A 175 9.43 -7.09 -10.88
C GLY A 175 10.01 -5.94 -10.06
N GLY A 176 9.47 -4.73 -10.18
CA GLY A 176 9.68 -3.61 -9.23
C GLY A 176 10.91 -2.74 -9.45
N VAL A 177 11.71 -2.97 -10.51
CA VAL A 177 12.87 -2.11 -10.84
C VAL A 177 12.37 -0.72 -11.25
N ALA A 178 12.92 0.33 -10.63
CA ALA A 178 12.52 1.71 -10.88
C ALA A 178 13.44 2.41 -11.89
N TYR A 179 12.84 3.10 -12.85
CA TYR A 179 13.53 3.94 -13.84
C TYR A 179 13.07 5.38 -13.68
N GLU A 180 14.03 6.31 -13.59
CA GLU A 180 13.72 7.73 -13.53
C GLU A 180 13.26 8.22 -14.91
N LEU A 181 12.09 8.84 -14.95
CA LEU A 181 11.60 9.51 -16.15
C LEU A 181 12.27 10.87 -16.28
N PRO A 182 12.70 11.29 -17.49
CA PRO A 182 13.24 12.62 -17.70
C PRO A 182 12.22 13.66 -17.24
N SER A 183 12.64 14.58 -16.39
CA SER A 183 11.83 15.74 -16.02
C SER A 183 11.42 16.47 -17.30
N SER A 184 10.12 16.66 -17.54
CA SER A 184 9.57 17.32 -18.73
C SER A 184 9.93 18.82 -18.86
N ASN A 185 10.90 19.32 -18.08
CA ASN A 185 11.46 20.67 -18.16
C ASN A 185 12.81 20.75 -18.88
N THR A 186 13.25 19.67 -19.53
CA THR A 186 14.44 19.70 -20.39
C THR A 186 14.02 19.43 -21.82
N ASN A 187 13.59 20.47 -22.54
CA ASN A 187 13.78 20.63 -23.98
C ASN A 187 13.28 22.00 -24.49
N LEU A 188 14.20 22.97 -24.63
CA LEU A 188 14.17 23.92 -25.76
C LEU A 188 15.45 24.75 -25.99
N SER A 189 16.56 24.59 -25.25
CA SER A 189 17.77 25.42 -25.49
C SER A 189 19.02 24.72 -26.06
N THR A 190 19.02 23.41 -26.32
CA THR A 190 20.27 22.69 -26.71
C THR A 190 20.16 21.93 -28.03
N LYS A 191 19.43 22.47 -29.01
CA LYS A 191 19.46 22.00 -30.41
C LYS A 191 19.84 23.07 -31.44
N ARG A 192 20.41 24.22 -31.02
CA ARG A 192 20.77 25.31 -31.94
C ARG A 192 22.27 25.68 -31.98
N VAL A 193 23.16 24.84 -31.46
CA VAL A 193 24.61 25.04 -31.59
C VAL A 193 25.24 23.71 -31.93
N LEU A 194 25.22 23.36 -33.22
CA LEU A 194 26.16 22.46 -33.93
C LEU A 194 25.69 22.43 -35.40
N SER A 195 25.69 23.60 -36.05
CA SER A 195 25.67 23.74 -37.51
C SER A 195 26.16 25.14 -37.88
N SER A 196 27.47 25.33 -37.84
CA SER A 196 28.23 26.36 -38.57
C SER A 196 29.71 26.12 -38.34
#